data_AF-A0AA41SK87-F1
#
_entry.id   AF-A0AA41SK87-F1
#
_cell.length_a   1.000
_cell.length_b   1.000
_cell.length_c   1.000
_cell.angle_alpha   90.00
_cell.angle_beta   90.00
_cell.angle_gamma   90.00
#
_symmetry.space_group_name_H-M   'P 1'
#
loop_
_entity.id
_entity.type
_entity.pdbx_description
1 polymer ?
#
loop_
_entity_poly.entity_id
_entity_poly.type
_entity_poly.pdbx_seq_one_letter_code
_entity_poly.pdbx_strand_id
1 'polypeptide(L)'
;RKLKAKEEFHKAKLNGADAFKKHDYSKAMVCYSQANGIDPYDANVLSNRSMCWACMKDGEKALEDANACILLRPDWPKAYYRAGVAFYLLKRYSDAQKAFLDGLRLNPNSQALKVAYRESVEAQMNTL
;
A
#
# COMPACT_ATOMS: atom_id res chain seq x y z
N ARG A 1 12.03 -6.81 -28.03
CA ARG A 1 12.44 -6.26 -26.70
C ARG A 1 11.25 -5.73 -25.89
N LYS A 2 10.43 -4.80 -26.41
CA LYS A 2 9.26 -4.24 -25.69
C LYS A 2 8.18 -5.28 -25.33
N LEU A 3 7.85 -6.20 -26.23
CA LEU A 3 6.87 -7.26 -25.97
C LEU A 3 7.29 -8.17 -24.79
N LYS A 4 8.54 -8.64 -24.82
CA LYS A 4 9.11 -9.47 -23.74
C LYS A 4 9.06 -8.77 -22.37
N ALA A 5 9.43 -7.49 -22.31
CA ALA A 5 9.35 -6.71 -21.06
C ALA A 5 7.91 -6.59 -20.54
N LYS A 6 6.93 -6.41 -21.44
CA LYS A 6 5.50 -6.37 -21.08
C LYS A 6 5.01 -7.72 -20.52
N GLU A 7 5.42 -8.83 -21.13
CA GLU A 7 5.10 -10.18 -20.64
C GLU A 7 5.72 -10.45 -19.27
N GLU A 8 7.00 -10.11 -19.09
CA GLU A 8 7.71 -10.24 -17.81
C GLU A 8 7.05 -9.40 -16.71
N PHE A 9 6.63 -8.18 -17.02
CA PHE A 9 5.89 -7.31 -16.11
C PHE A 9 4.57 -7.94 -15.66
N HIS A 10 3.76 -8.44 -16.60
CA HIS A 10 2.50 -9.08 -16.28
C HIS A 10 2.71 -10.36 -15.46
N LYS A 11 3.70 -11.17 -15.82
CA LYS A 11 4.05 -12.39 -15.08
C LYS A 11 4.48 -12.06 -13.65
N ALA A 12 5.32 -11.04 -13.46
CA ALA A 12 5.76 -10.61 -12.14
C ALA A 12 4.56 -10.14 -11.28
N LYS A 13 3.62 -9.37 -11.85
CA LYS A 13 2.39 -8.97 -11.14
C LYS A 13 1.51 -10.16 -10.74
N LEU A 14 1.32 -11.12 -11.64
CA LEU A 14 0.51 -12.32 -11.38
C LEU A 14 1.15 -13.18 -10.28
N ASN A 15 2.45 -13.41 -10.36
CA ASN A 15 3.19 -14.16 -9.34
C ASN A 15 3.14 -13.45 -7.98
N GLY A 16 3.27 -12.12 -7.97
CA GLY A 16 3.13 -11.32 -6.75
C GLY A 16 1.74 -11.44 -6.13
N ALA A 17 0.69 -11.41 -6.95
CA ALA A 17 -0.68 -11.59 -6.48
C ALA A 17 -0.95 -13.01 -5.96
N ASP A 18 -0.43 -14.04 -6.62
CA ASP A 18 -0.55 -15.44 -6.17
C ASP A 18 0.19 -15.68 -4.84
N ALA A 19 1.44 -15.19 -4.73
CA ALA A 19 2.20 -15.27 -3.50
C ALA A 19 1.50 -14.53 -2.34
N PHE A 20 0.94 -13.35 -2.61
CA PHE A 20 0.19 -12.59 -1.60
C PHE A 20 -1.05 -13.35 -1.11
N LYS A 21 -1.81 -13.99 -2.01
CA LYS A 21 -2.96 -14.83 -1.65
C LYS A 21 -2.57 -16.04 -0.79
N LYS A 22 -1.34 -16.54 -0.93
CA LYS A 22 -0.77 -17.63 -0.13
C LYS A 22 -0.11 -17.13 1.16
N HIS A 23 -0.25 -15.84 1.49
CA HIS A 23 0.39 -15.18 2.63
C HIS A 23 1.93 -15.22 2.61
N ASP A 24 2.54 -15.52 1.46
CA ASP A 24 3.99 -15.43 1.25
C ASP A 24 4.36 -13.99 0.84
N TYR A 25 4.35 -13.10 1.83
CA TYR A 25 4.54 -11.67 1.61
C TYR A 25 5.95 -11.31 1.15
N SER A 26 6.95 -12.10 1.54
CA SER A 26 8.34 -11.92 1.09
C SER A 26 8.46 -12.20 -0.40
N LYS A 27 7.93 -13.36 -0.86
CA LYS A 27 7.91 -13.68 -2.29
C LYS A 27 7.05 -12.69 -3.08
N ALA A 28 5.90 -12.29 -2.54
CA ALA A 28 5.05 -11.28 -3.17
C ALA A 28 5.80 -9.96 -3.36
N MET A 29 6.53 -9.49 -2.34
CA MET A 29 7.36 -8.29 -2.41
C MET A 29 8.45 -8.40 -3.48
N VAL A 30 9.13 -9.54 -3.59
CA VAL A 30 10.15 -9.76 -4.63
C VAL A 30 9.54 -9.68 -6.02
N CYS A 31 8.39 -10.34 -6.24
CA CYS A 31 7.70 -10.29 -7.52
C CYS A 31 7.19 -8.88 -7.88
N TYR A 32 6.64 -8.14 -6.92
CA TYR A 32 6.25 -6.75 -7.17
C TYR A 32 7.46 -5.83 -7.38
N SER A 33 8.60 -6.10 -6.74
CA SER A 33 9.85 -5.36 -7.00
C SER A 33 10.39 -5.61 -8.40
N GLN A 34 10.28 -6.85 -8.91
CA GLN A 34 10.59 -7.15 -10.31
C GLN A 34 9.67 -6.38 -11.26
N ALA A 35 8.35 -6.37 -11.00
CA ALA A 35 7.41 -5.59 -11.81
C ALA A 35 7.74 -4.09 -11.78
N ASN A 36 8.06 -3.54 -10.61
CA ASN A 36 8.45 -2.14 -10.43
C ASN A 36 9.77 -1.78 -11.14
N GLY A 37 10.70 -2.73 -11.25
CA GLY A 37 11.94 -2.54 -12.01
C GLY A 37 11.73 -2.48 -13.53
N ILE A 38 10.60 -3.00 -14.02
CA ILE A 38 10.23 -2.96 -15.45
C ILE A 38 9.39 -1.71 -15.76
N ASP A 39 8.39 -1.42 -14.91
CA ASP A 39 7.57 -0.21 -15.00
C ASP A 39 7.39 0.39 -13.58
N PRO A 40 8.15 1.45 -13.25
CA PRO A 40 8.10 2.08 -11.94
C PRO A 40 6.89 3.02 -11.76
N TYR A 41 6.07 3.22 -12.80
CA TYR A 41 4.95 4.16 -12.78
C TYR A 41 3.58 3.46 -12.64
N ASP A 42 3.53 2.14 -12.44
CA ASP A 42 2.28 1.43 -12.12
C ASP A 42 1.95 1.53 -10.62
N ALA A 43 1.06 2.47 -10.29
CA ALA A 43 0.57 2.67 -8.93
C ALA A 43 -0.04 1.41 -8.28
N ASN A 44 -0.56 0.43 -9.04
CA ASN A 44 -1.08 -0.81 -8.46
C ASN A 44 0.06 -1.70 -7.96
N VAL A 45 1.19 -1.73 -8.66
CA VAL A 45 2.39 -2.48 -8.24
C VAL A 45 2.91 -1.90 -6.93
N LEU A 46 3.07 -0.58 -6.87
CA LEU A 46 3.49 0.12 -5.65
C LEU A 46 2.50 -0.11 -4.50
N SER A 47 1.19 -0.02 -4.74
CA SER A 47 0.17 -0.23 -3.69
C SER A 47 0.20 -1.66 -3.14
N ASN A 48 0.48 -2.64 -3.99
CA ASN A 48 0.57 -4.03 -3.56
C ASN A 48 1.89 -4.32 -2.86
N ARG A 49 3.01 -3.72 -3.30
CA ARG A 49 4.31 -3.84 -2.64
C ARG A 49 4.29 -3.15 -1.26
N SER A 50 3.70 -1.97 -1.15
CA SER A 50 3.42 -1.29 0.13
C SER A 50 2.70 -2.21 1.11
N MET A 51 1.68 -2.93 0.65
CA MET A 51 0.95 -3.88 1.50
C MET A 51 1.80 -5.08 1.92
N CYS A 52 2.68 -5.57 1.03
CA CYS A 52 3.61 -6.64 1.39
C CYS A 52 4.55 -6.18 2.51
N TRP A 53 5.11 -4.98 2.40
CA TRP A 53 5.94 -4.37 3.46
C TRP A 53 5.15 -4.23 4.77
N ALA A 54 3.91 -3.74 4.72
CA ALA A 54 3.05 -3.62 5.89
C ALA A 54 2.76 -4.98 6.56
N CYS A 55 2.48 -6.02 5.77
CA CYS A 55 2.31 -7.39 6.29
C CYS A 55 3.59 -7.94 6.92
N MET A 56 4.76 -7.53 6.44
CA MET A 56 6.08 -7.83 7.03
C MET A 56 6.49 -6.85 8.15
N LYS A 57 5.60 -5.95 8.57
CA LYS A 57 5.81 -4.95 9.64
C LYS A 57 6.90 -3.91 9.33
N ASP A 58 7.27 -3.74 8.07
CA ASP A 58 8.19 -2.67 7.64
C ASP A 58 7.37 -1.43 7.25
N GLY A 59 7.11 -0.57 8.25
CA GLY A 59 6.30 0.63 8.08
C GLY A 59 6.96 1.69 7.19
N GLU A 60 8.28 1.83 7.22
CA GLU A 60 9.00 2.85 6.44
C GLU A 60 8.93 2.53 4.95
N LYS A 61 9.27 1.29 4.54
CA LYS A 61 9.17 0.89 3.13
C LYS A 61 7.72 0.86 2.64
N ALA A 62 6.77 0.52 3.53
CA ALA A 62 5.35 0.61 3.19
C ALA A 62 4.92 2.05 2.89
N LEU A 63 5.44 3.02 3.65
CA LEU A 63 5.13 4.44 3.49
C LEU A 63 5.76 5.02 2.22
N GLU A 64 7.01 4.67 1.91
CA GLU A 64 7.68 5.07 0.67
C GLU A 64 6.84 4.69 -0.57
N ASP A 65 6.44 3.41 -0.65
CA ASP A 65 5.60 2.93 -1.76
C ASP A 65 4.20 3.56 -1.76
N ALA A 66 3.61 3.80 -0.59
CA ALA A 66 2.30 4.46 -0.48
C ALA A 66 2.34 5.91 -0.97
N ASN A 67 3.38 6.66 -0.61
CA ASN A 67 3.58 8.03 -1.07
C ASN A 67 3.80 8.09 -2.58
N ALA A 68 4.56 7.14 -3.15
CA ALA A 68 4.70 7.00 -4.59
C ALA A 68 3.35 6.72 -5.26
N CYS A 69 2.47 5.90 -4.66
CA CYS A 69 1.11 5.70 -5.16
C CYS A 69 0.29 6.98 -5.19
N ILE A 70 0.34 7.78 -4.11
CA ILE A 70 -0.39 9.05 -4.00
C ILE A 70 0.10 10.03 -5.06
N LEU A 71 1.42 10.11 -5.29
CA LEU A 71 1.99 10.98 -6.31
C LEU A 71 1.51 10.61 -7.72
N LEU A 72 1.42 9.31 -8.02
CA LEU A 72 0.98 8.84 -9.34
C LEU A 72 -0.54 8.91 -9.52
N ARG A 73 -1.31 8.71 -8.44
CA ARG A 73 -2.78 8.66 -8.45
C ARG A 73 -3.36 9.35 -7.20
N PRO A 74 -3.39 10.70 -7.18
CA PRO A 74 -3.88 11.46 -6.03
C PRO A 74 -5.39 11.34 -5.83
N ASP A 75 -6.12 10.83 -6.81
CA ASP A 75 -7.56 10.59 -6.77
C ASP A 75 -7.93 9.16 -6.34
N TRP A 76 -6.96 8.36 -5.87
CA TRP A 76 -7.17 6.95 -5.55
C TRP A 76 -7.23 6.67 -4.04
N PRO A 77 -8.42 6.45 -3.45
CA PRO A 77 -8.59 6.24 -2.01
C PRO A 77 -7.71 5.13 -1.43
N LYS A 78 -7.39 4.10 -2.22
CA LYS A 78 -6.56 2.97 -1.78
C LYS A 78 -5.11 3.40 -1.48
N ALA A 79 -4.57 4.39 -2.19
CA ALA A 79 -3.22 4.91 -1.94
C ALA A 79 -3.12 5.53 -0.54
N TYR A 80 -4.12 6.33 -0.17
CA TYR A 80 -4.25 6.91 1.16
C TYR A 80 -4.48 5.87 2.26
N TYR A 81 -5.26 4.82 1.97
CA TYR A 81 -5.36 3.67 2.87
C TYR A 81 -4.00 3.01 3.12
N ARG A 82 -3.17 2.82 2.09
CA ARG A 82 -1.80 2.29 2.25
C ARG A 82 -0.93 3.20 3.13
N ALA A 83 -0.96 4.51 2.90
CA ALA A 83 -0.20 5.47 3.69
C ALA A 83 -0.65 5.46 5.16
N GLY A 84 -1.96 5.43 5.41
CA GLY A 84 -2.49 5.36 6.78
C GLY A 84 -2.09 4.08 7.51
N VAL A 85 -2.12 2.92 6.83
CA VAL A 85 -1.61 1.65 7.40
C VAL A 85 -0.12 1.75 7.73
N ALA A 86 0.68 2.34 6.85
CA ALA A 86 2.11 2.52 7.08
C ALA A 86 2.39 3.44 8.28
N PHE A 87 1.73 4.60 8.37
CA PHE A 87 1.82 5.48 9.53
C PHE A 87 1.38 4.80 10.83
N TYR A 88 0.32 3.99 10.77
CA TYR A 88 -0.16 3.25 11.94
C TYR A 88 0.89 2.25 12.44
N LEU A 89 1.56 1.52 11.54
CA LEU A 89 2.68 0.62 11.90
C LEU A 89 3.86 1.37 12.52
N LEU A 90 4.12 2.60 12.07
CA LEU A 90 5.13 3.50 12.63
C LEU A 90 4.69 4.17 13.94
N LYS A 91 3.49 3.82 14.47
CA LYS A 91 2.87 4.45 15.65
C LYS A 91 2.65 5.96 15.50
N ARG A 92 2.64 6.46 14.25
CA ARG A 92 2.35 7.86 13.91
C ARG A 92 0.84 8.02 13.72
N TYR A 93 0.08 7.79 14.79
CA TYR A 93 -1.38 7.66 14.72
C TYR A 93 -2.09 8.91 14.18
N SER A 94 -1.62 10.11 14.55
CA SER A 94 -2.15 11.37 14.00
C SER A 94 -1.98 11.47 12.48
N ASP A 95 -0.85 10.99 11.94
CA ASP A 95 -0.61 10.99 10.49
C ASP A 95 -1.43 9.90 9.79
N ALA A 96 -1.61 8.74 10.46
CA ALA A 96 -2.49 7.69 9.98
C ALA A 96 -3.94 8.18 9.84
N GLN A 97 -4.45 8.87 10.86
CA GLN A 97 -5.79 9.48 10.84
C GLN A 97 -5.96 10.45 9.68
N LYS A 98 -5.00 11.36 9.47
CA LYS A 98 -5.02 12.30 8.33
C LYS A 98 -5.09 11.57 7.00
N ALA A 99 -4.22 10.58 6.79
CA ALA A 99 -4.23 9.80 5.55
C ALA A 99 -5.56 9.06 5.35
N PHE A 100 -6.12 8.43 6.38
CA PHE A 100 -7.42 7.77 6.26
C PHE A 100 -8.56 8.77 5.96
N LEU A 101 -8.53 9.96 6.57
CA LEU A 101 -9.49 11.03 6.26
C LEU A 101 -9.37 11.52 4.81
N ASP A 102 -8.16 11.68 4.29
CA ASP A 102 -7.95 12.05 2.88
C ASP A 102 -8.51 10.96 1.94
N GLY A 103 -8.31 9.69 2.26
CA GLY A 103 -8.96 8.59 1.55
C GLY A 103 -10.50 8.65 1.63
N LEU A 104 -11.06 9.00 2.79
CA LEU A 104 -12.50 9.14 2.99
C LEU A 104 -13.09 10.34 2.25
N ARG A 105 -12.33 11.42 2.05
CA ARG A 105 -12.77 12.54 1.21
C ARG A 105 -13.00 12.09 -0.23
N LEU A 106 -12.18 11.17 -0.73
CA LEU A 106 -12.30 10.60 -2.08
C LEU A 106 -13.34 9.48 -2.17
N ASN A 107 -13.53 8.70 -1.10
CA ASN A 107 -14.59 7.69 -1.02
C ASN A 107 -15.23 7.63 0.39
N PRO A 108 -16.25 8.48 0.64
CA PRO A 108 -16.88 8.59 1.96
C PRO A 108 -17.59 7.33 2.45
N ASN A 109 -17.91 6.40 1.54
CA ASN A 109 -18.64 5.17 1.86
C ASN A 109 -17.71 3.97 2.10
N SER A 110 -16.39 4.15 2.01
CA SER A 110 -15.42 3.07 2.24
C SER A 110 -15.42 2.61 3.69
N GLN A 111 -16.01 1.43 3.94
CA GLN A 111 -16.03 0.83 5.27
C GLN A 111 -14.62 0.55 5.81
N ALA A 112 -13.70 0.09 4.95
CA ALA A 112 -12.32 -0.20 5.34
C ALA A 112 -11.59 1.04 5.86
N LEU A 113 -11.79 2.19 5.21
CA LEU A 113 -11.21 3.45 5.65
C LEU A 113 -11.84 3.94 6.96
N LYS A 114 -13.17 3.80 7.12
CA LYS A 114 -13.87 4.15 8.38
C LYS A 114 -13.39 3.31 9.57
N VAL A 115 -13.15 2.02 9.35
CA VAL A 115 -12.62 1.12 10.38
C VAL A 115 -11.19 1.54 10.73
N ALA A 116 -10.31 1.67 9.73
CA ALA A 116 -8.91 2.00 9.98
C ALA A 116 -8.73 3.39 10.63
N TYR A 117 -9.57 4.37 10.27
CA TYR A 117 -9.62 5.66 10.95
C TYR A 117 -9.96 5.51 12.44
N ARG A 118 -11.03 4.78 12.78
CA ARG A 118 -11.42 4.55 14.18
C ARG A 118 -10.33 3.83 14.97
N GLU A 119 -9.74 2.78 14.40
CA GLU A 119 -8.62 2.05 15.01
C GLU A 119 -7.43 2.99 15.29
N SER A 120 -7.12 3.92 14.37
CA SER A 120 -6.05 4.90 14.59
C SER A 120 -6.36 5.95 15.66
N VAL A 121 -7.64 6.27 15.91
CA VAL A 121 -8.06 7.16 17.02
C VAL A 121 -7.94 6.41 18.35
N GLU A 122 -8.45 5.19 18.42
CA GLU A 122 -8.39 4.34 19.61
C GLU A 122 -6.93 4.05 20.01
N ALA A 123 -6.08 3.71 19.03
CA ALA A 123 -4.66 3.47 19.28
C ALA A 123 -3.96 4.70 19.86
N GLN A 124 -4.27 5.91 19.37
CA GLN A 124 -3.70 7.13 19.92
C GLN A 124 -4.12 7.37 21.37
N MET A 125 -5.41 7.19 21.69
CA MET A 125 -5.92 7.35 23.06
C MET A 125 -5.27 6.36 24.02
N ASN A 126 -5.04 5.12 23.60
CA ASN A 126 -4.43 4.07 24.42
C ASN A 126 -2.91 4.26 24.63
N THR A 127 -2.28 5.21 23.94
CA THR A 127 -0.86 5.55 24.12
C THR A 127 -0.61 6.81 24.95
N LEU A 128 -1.67 7.47 25.41
CA LEU A 128 -1.62 8.62 26.33
C LEU A 128 -1.76 8.14 27.78
#